data_AF-A0A3B9HAI4-F1
#
_entry.id   AF-A0A3B9HAI4-F1
#
_cell.length_a   1.000
_cell.length_b   1.000
_cell.length_c   1.000
_cell.angle_alpha   90.00
_cell.angle_beta   90.00
_cell.angle_gamma   90.00
#
_symmetry.space_group_name_H-M   'P 1'
#
loop_
_entity.id
_entity.type
_entity.pdbx_description
1 polymer ?
#
loop_
_entity_poly.entity_id
_entity_poly.type
_entity_poly.pdbx_seq_one_letter_code
_entity_poly.pdbx_strand_id
1 'polypeptide(L)' 'MIGVNLFGLRMRHEVWDAWLTAEKTADFVIEYLRDANFDPELYKKYESEIVAAYNLQTGASVSLKKRSWKRILSKSY' A
#
# COMPACT_ATOMS: atom_id res chain seq x y z
N MET A 1 1.66 -16.69 1.19
CA MET A 1 0.76 -16.08 2.20
C MET A 1 -0.64 -15.95 1.61
N ILE A 2 -1.72 -16.08 2.39
CA ILE A 2 -3.13 -16.17 1.88
C ILE A 2 -3.93 -14.86 2.06
N GLY A 3 -3.52 -14.00 2.98
CA GLY A 3 -4.13 -12.68 3.23
C GLY A 3 -3.14 -11.79 3.97
N VAL A 4 -3.01 -10.50 3.65
CA VAL A 4 -2.77 -9.50 4.70
C VAL A 4 -4.11 -8.79 4.90
N ASN A 5 -4.69 -8.93 6.10
CA ASN A 5 -5.89 -8.20 6.49
C ASN A 5 -5.44 -7.05 7.39
N LEU A 6 -5.49 -5.83 6.86
CA LEU A 6 -5.15 -4.61 7.60
C LEU A 6 -6.44 -3.82 7.82
N PHE A 7 -7.06 -3.93 8.99
CA PHE A 7 -8.32 -3.23 9.31
C PHE A 7 -9.45 -3.45 8.27
N GLY A 8 -9.62 -4.68 7.78
CA GLY A 8 -10.61 -4.99 6.74
C GLY A 8 -10.14 -4.72 5.32
N LEU A 9 -8.89 -4.26 5.11
CA LEU A 9 -8.27 -4.17 3.79
C LEU A 9 -8.04 -5.57 3.24
N ARG A 10 -8.70 -5.86 2.13
CA ARG A 10 -8.26 -6.95 1.26
C ARG A 10 -7.08 -6.47 0.45
N MET A 11 -5.92 -7.04 0.71
CA MET A 11 -4.71 -6.71 -0.02
C MET A 11 -4.42 -7.73 -1.12
N ARG A 12 -3.89 -7.24 -2.25
CA ARG A 12 -3.43 -8.07 -3.36
C ARG A 12 -2.15 -8.79 -2.96
N HIS A 13 -2.23 -10.11 -2.90
CA HIS A 13 -1.08 -10.95 -2.58
C HIS A 13 0.12 -10.71 -3.46
N GLU A 14 -0.09 -10.61 -4.76
CA GLU A 14 1.00 -10.44 -5.73
C GLU A 14 1.78 -9.14 -5.51
N VAL A 15 1.11 -8.08 -5.04
CA VAL A 15 1.76 -6.79 -4.77
C VAL A 15 2.62 -6.88 -3.51
N TRP A 16 2.08 -7.47 -2.45
CA TRP A 16 2.85 -7.70 -1.21
C TRP A 16 4.02 -8.66 -1.43
N ASP A 17 3.81 -9.73 -2.20
CA ASP A 17 4.86 -10.71 -2.51
C ASP A 17 6.01 -10.06 -3.30
N ALA A 18 5.69 -9.18 -4.26
CA ALA A 18 6.69 -8.40 -4.99
C ALA A 18 7.45 -7.43 -4.07
N TRP A 19 6.75 -6.73 -3.16
CA TRP A 19 7.40 -5.79 -2.25
C TRP A 19 8.28 -6.47 -1.21
N LEU A 20 7.85 -7.62 -0.68
CA LEU A 20 8.62 -8.42 0.26
C LEU A 20 9.85 -9.04 -0.43
N THR A 21 9.68 -9.60 -1.62
CA THR A 21 10.78 -10.16 -2.42
C THR A 21 11.80 -9.09 -2.81
N ALA A 22 11.35 -7.87 -3.09
CA ALA A 22 12.20 -6.73 -3.43
C ALA A 22 12.68 -5.94 -2.19
N GLU A 23 12.43 -6.44 -0.98
CA GLU A 23 12.84 -5.84 0.30
C GLU A 23 12.53 -4.34 0.40
N LYS A 24 11.34 -3.94 -0.05
CA LYS A 24 10.94 -2.53 -0.07
C LYS A 24 10.81 -1.96 1.35
N THR A 25 11.17 -0.69 1.51
CA THR A 25 11.07 0.01 2.79
C THR A 25 9.62 0.25 3.19
N ALA A 26 9.39 0.45 4.49
CA ALA A 26 8.06 0.81 5.00
C ALA A 26 7.52 2.08 4.35
N ASP A 27 8.37 3.09 4.12
CA ASP A 27 8.00 4.33 3.41
C ASP A 27 7.41 4.04 2.03
N PHE A 28 8.03 3.14 1.27
CA PHE A 28 7.55 2.73 -0.04
C PHE A 28 6.20 2.00 0.08
N VAL A 29 6.06 1.07 1.02
CA VAL A 29 4.80 0.34 1.24
C VAL A 29 3.65 1.30 1.56
N ILE A 30 3.91 2.33 2.38
CA ILE A 30 2.94 3.37 2.74
C ILE A 30 2.64 4.30 1.55
N GLU A 31 3.65 4.69 0.78
CA GLU A 31 3.50 5.52 -0.43
C GLU A 31 2.63 4.85 -1.50
N TYR A 32 2.83 3.55 -1.70
CA TYR A 32 2.17 2.73 -2.72
C TYR A 32 0.99 1.91 -2.18
N LEU A 33 0.53 2.17 -0.95
CA LEU A 33 -0.52 1.42 -0.27
C LEU A 33 -1.79 1.21 -1.14
N ARG A 34 -2.14 2.19 -1.97
CA ARG A 34 -3.26 2.15 -2.93
C ARG A 34 -3.17 1.04 -3.97
N ASP A 35 -1.96 0.65 -4.35
CA ASP A 35 -1.74 -0.40 -5.34
C ASP A 35 -1.98 -1.79 -4.76
N ALA A 36 -1.64 -1.96 -3.48
CA ALA A 36 -1.91 -3.19 -2.76
C ALA A 36 -3.39 -3.38 -2.45
N ASN A 37 -4.21 -2.32 -2.46
CA ASN A 37 -5.63 -2.42 -2.17
C ASN A 37 -6.41 -3.18 -3.27
N PHE A 38 -7.10 -4.25 -2.89
CA PHE A 38 -7.87 -5.09 -3.80
C PHE A 38 -9.21 -4.45 -4.18
N ASP A 39 -9.90 -3.83 -3.22
CA ASP A 39 -11.26 -3.32 -3.34
C ASP A 39 -11.36 -1.85 -2.90
N PRO A 40 -10.99 -0.91 -3.79
CA PRO A 40 -10.91 0.50 -3.44
C PRO A 40 -12.29 1.16 -3.30
N GLU A 41 -13.36 0.54 -3.82
CA GLU A 41 -14.70 1.12 -3.78
C GLU A 41 -15.33 1.06 -2.38
N LEU A 42 -14.99 0.02 -1.60
CA LEU A 42 -15.41 -0.11 -0.20
C LEU A 42 -14.50 0.65 0.78
N TYR A 43 -13.30 1.02 0.35
CA TYR A 43 -12.28 1.62 1.22
C TYR A 43 -12.25 3.15 1.14
N LYS A 44 -13.34 3.78 1.59
CA LYS A 44 -13.38 5.24 1.77
C LYS A 44 -12.42 5.67 2.89
N LYS A 45 -11.36 6.38 2.49
CA LYS A 45 -10.65 7.47 3.22
C LYS A 45 -9.55 7.15 4.24
N TYR A 46 -9.38 5.93 4.74
CA TYR A 46 -8.35 5.68 5.76
C TYR A 46 -6.90 5.79 5.26
N GLU A 47 -6.64 5.66 3.96
CA GLU A 47 -5.27 5.74 3.42
C GLU A 47 -4.58 7.05 3.80
N SER A 48 -5.29 8.18 3.68
CA SER A 48 -4.74 9.49 4.01
C SER A 48 -4.46 9.62 5.51
N GLU A 49 -5.31 9.03 6.34
CA GLU A 49 -5.14 8.98 7.80
C GLU A 49 -3.97 8.08 8.19
N ILE A 50 -3.79 6.94 7.50
CA ILE A 50 -2.65 6.04 7.69
C ILE A 50 -1.34 6.77 7.39
N VAL A 51 -1.27 7.52 6.28
CA VAL A 51 -0.06 8.30 5.94
C VAL A 51 0.18 9.42 6.93
N ALA A 52 -0.86 10.13 7.35
CA ALA A 52 -0.74 11.18 8.36
C ALA A 52 -0.23 10.62 9.70
N ALA A 53 -0.79 9.49 10.16
CA ALA A 53 -0.38 8.82 11.37
C ALA A 53 1.06 8.27 11.27
N TYR A 54 1.43 7.72 10.11
CA TYR A 54 2.78 7.22 9.84
C TYR A 54 3.80 8.36 9.91
N ASN A 55 3.58 9.44 9.16
CA ASN A 55 4.45 10.62 9.16
C ASN A 55 4.60 11.24 10.56
N LEU A 56 3.50 11.27 11.33
CA LEU A 56 3.53 11.77 12.71
C LEU A 56 4.38 10.88 13.64
N GLN A 57 4.29 9.56 13.52
CA GLN A 57 5.00 8.62 14.39
C GLN A 57 6.48 8.46 14.02
N THR A 58 6.81 8.50 12.72
CA THR A 58 8.17 8.26 12.24
C THR A 58 8.95 9.54 11.94
N GLY A 59 8.26 10.69 11.86
CA GLY A 59 8.84 11.94 11.36
C GLY A 59 9.08 11.93 9.83
N ALA A 60 8.59 10.91 9.12
CA ALA A 60 8.70 10.84 7.67
C ALA A 60 7.77 11.85 6.99
N SER A 61 8.03 12.13 5.71
CA SER A 61 7.20 12.99 4.87
C SER A 61 6.72 12.25 3.63
N VAL A 62 6.08 11.10 3.87
CA VAL A 62 5.55 10.24 2.81
C VAL A 62 4.23 10.82 2.29
N SER A 63 3.97 10.69 0.99
CA SER A 63 2.72 11.14 0.37
C SER A 63 2.12 10.02 -0.48
N LEU A 64 0.79 9.85 -0.44
CA LEU A 64 0.14 8.78 -1.19
C LEU A 64 0.26 8.98 -2.69
N LYS A 65 0.80 7.97 -3.38
CA LYS A 65 0.75 7.94 -4.85
C LYS A 65 -0.63 7.60 -5.34
N LYS A 66 -0.95 8.09 -6.54
CA LYS A 66 -2.14 7.65 -7.26
C LYS A 66 -1.99 6.18 -7.65
N ARG A 67 -3.09 5.46 -7.56
CA ARG A 67 -3.18 4.06 -7.98
C ARG A 67 -2.79 3.95 -9.46
N SER A 68 -1.96 2.97 -9.80
CA SER A 68 -1.55 2.73 -11.19
C SER A 68 -1.74 1.27 -11.59
N TRP A 69 -2.72 1.01 -12.45
CA TRP A 69 -2.95 -0.32 -13.03
C TRP A 69 -1.75 -0.83 -13.82
N LYS A 70 -0.97 0.07 -14.45
CA LYS A 70 0.25 -0.30 -15.16
C LYS A 70 1.25 -0.96 -14.21
N ARG A 71 1.51 -0.39 -13.03
CA ARG A 71 2.41 -0.99 -12.02
C ARG A 71 1.88 -2.30 -11.48
N ILE A 72 0.58 -2.34 -11.15
CA ILE A 72 -0.08 -3.53 -10.59
C ILE A 72 -0.01 -4.70 -11.57
N LEU A 73 -0.29 -4.46 -12.85
CA LEU A 73 -0.33 -5.52 -13.88
C LEU A 73 1.04 -5.86 -14.47
N SER A 74 1.98 -4.91 -14.52
CA SER A 74 3.33 -5.17 -15.05
C SER A 74 4.29 -5.77 -14.04
N LYS A 75 3.89 -5.85 -12.76
CA LYS A 75 4.73 -6.32 -11.63
C LYS A 75 6.08 -5.59 -11.53
N SER A 76 6.17 -4.36 -12.07
CA SER A 76 7.40 -3.56 -12.06
C SER A 76 7.38 -2.64 -10.84
N TYR A 77 7.97 -3.08 -9.74
CA TYR A 77 8.11 -2.33 -8.49
C TYR A 77 9.58 -2.17 -8.10
#